data_AF-T1CBC4-F1
#
_entry.id   AF-T1CBC4-F1
#
_cell.length_a   1.000
_cell.length_b   1.000
_cell.length_c   1.000
_cell.angle_alpha   90.00
_cell.angle_beta   90.00
_cell.angle_gamma   90.00
#
_symmetry.space_group_name_H-M   'P 1'
#
loop_
_entity.id
_entity.type
_entity.pdbx_description
1 polymer ?
#
loop_
_entity_poly.entity_id
_entity_poly.type
_entity_poly.pdbx_seq_one_letter_code
_entity_poly.pdbx_strand_id
1 'polypeptide(L)'
;MQGAASVGFFGKLPCAGDFVQRRLPAHFVETWDRSFEQAVDAARALLGEQWLTVYRGSPLWRFVLAPGACTESAWAGVFGPSLDRVGRCFPMVIAAPLGTDAGAMLQLLRSGHGWFDALEQTYIAGQTGGRVAVDVFDAQVAALPGPLDSA
;
A
#
# COMPACT_ATOMS: atom_id res chain seq x y z
N MET A 1 16.35 -21.66 0.94
CA MET A 1 15.95 -20.70 1.99
C MET A 1 15.02 -19.70 1.32
N GLN A 2 13.71 -19.82 1.53
CA GLN A 2 12.78 -18.79 1.09
C GLN A 2 13.12 -17.52 1.90
N GLY A 3 13.57 -16.47 1.21
CA GLY A 3 13.83 -15.19 1.88
C GLY A 3 12.55 -14.70 2.54
N ALA A 4 12.67 -14.13 3.75
CA ALA A 4 11.54 -13.55 4.46
C ALA A 4 10.76 -12.61 3.51
N ALA A 5 9.42 -12.74 3.48
CA ALA A 5 8.57 -11.92 2.65
C ALA A 5 8.69 -10.45 3.10
N SER A 6 9.42 -9.64 2.33
CA SER A 6 9.70 -8.25 2.71
C SER A 6 8.52 -7.35 2.39
N VAL A 7 8.14 -6.50 3.33
CA VAL A 7 7.15 -5.43 3.11
C VAL A 7 7.75 -4.34 2.22
N GLY A 8 6.99 -3.93 1.20
CA GLY A 8 7.34 -2.85 0.28
C GLY A 8 6.22 -1.82 0.15
N PHE A 9 6.47 -0.77 -0.61
CA PHE A 9 5.48 0.27 -0.88
C PHE A 9 5.60 0.86 -2.28
N PHE A 10 4.49 1.43 -2.76
CA PHE A 10 4.39 2.19 -4.00
C PHE A 10 3.33 3.29 -3.86
N GLY A 11 3.56 4.44 -4.48
CA GLY A 11 2.56 5.51 -4.58
C GLY A 11 3.15 6.88 -4.31
N LYS A 12 2.34 7.78 -3.74
CA LYS A 12 2.72 9.17 -3.46
C LYS A 12 3.11 9.33 -2.00
N LEU A 13 4.12 10.16 -1.73
CA LEU A 13 4.41 10.69 -0.40
C LEU A 13 4.37 12.22 -0.45
N PRO A 14 3.87 12.91 0.60
CA PRO A 14 3.81 14.36 0.61
C PRO A 14 5.17 15.07 0.48
N CYS A 15 6.28 14.40 0.81
CA CYS A 15 7.64 14.94 0.70
C CYS A 15 8.25 14.79 -0.71
N ALA A 16 7.71 13.89 -1.54
CA ALA A 16 8.28 13.52 -2.83
C ALA A 16 7.56 14.26 -3.97
N GLY A 17 8.30 14.61 -5.03
CA GLY A 17 7.70 15.20 -6.24
C GLY A 17 6.97 14.16 -7.08
N ASP A 18 7.53 12.95 -7.19
CA ASP A 18 7.03 11.87 -8.05
C ASP A 18 6.68 10.61 -7.24
N PHE A 19 6.36 9.53 -7.95
CA PHE A 19 6.12 8.22 -7.34
C PHE A 19 7.36 7.72 -6.61
N VAL A 20 7.12 7.06 -5.49
CA VAL A 20 8.14 6.34 -4.73
C VAL A 20 7.81 4.86 -4.75
N GLN A 21 8.85 4.03 -4.89
CA GLN A 21 8.73 2.57 -4.90
C GLN A 21 9.92 1.95 -4.18
N ARG A 22 9.64 1.00 -3.28
CA ARG A 22 10.65 0.18 -2.60
C ARG A 22 10.11 -1.23 -2.38
N ARG A 23 10.95 -2.25 -2.64
CA ARG A 23 10.70 -3.67 -2.35
C ARG A 23 9.42 -4.30 -2.94
N LEU A 24 8.73 -3.61 -3.84
CA LEU A 24 7.65 -4.20 -4.64
C LEU A 24 8.19 -4.57 -6.03
N PRO A 25 7.93 -5.80 -6.53
CA PRO A 25 8.29 -6.20 -7.89
C PRO A 25 7.62 -5.31 -8.94
N ALA A 26 8.30 -5.08 -10.07
CA ALA A 26 7.78 -4.24 -11.16
C ALA A 26 6.39 -4.67 -11.63
N HIS A 27 6.17 -5.98 -11.83
CA HIS A 27 4.88 -6.50 -12.28
C HIS A 27 3.71 -6.23 -11.31
N PHE A 28 3.97 -6.24 -10.00
CA PHE A 28 2.97 -5.84 -9.01
C PHE A 28 2.62 -4.36 -9.19
N VAL A 29 3.65 -3.51 -9.30
CA VAL A 29 3.49 -2.06 -9.43
C VAL A 29 2.76 -1.69 -10.72
N GLU A 30 3.13 -2.27 -11.86
CA GLU A 30 2.46 -2.03 -13.14
C GLU A 30 0.97 -2.38 -13.10
N THR A 31 0.62 -3.52 -12.48
CA THR A 31 -0.78 -3.93 -12.36
C THR A 31 -1.55 -3.02 -11.41
N TRP A 32 -0.96 -2.70 -10.26
CA TRP A 32 -1.55 -1.80 -9.28
C TRP A 32 -1.76 -0.39 -9.84
N ASP A 33 -0.74 0.16 -10.48
CA ASP A 33 -0.74 1.51 -11.07
C ASP A 33 -1.86 1.67 -12.09
N ARG A 34 -1.92 0.76 -13.08
CA ARG A 34 -2.97 0.75 -14.10
C ARG A 34 -4.38 0.67 -13.50
N SER A 35 -4.58 -0.19 -12.50
CA SER A 35 -5.89 -0.34 -11.86
C SER A 35 -6.30 0.92 -11.10
N PHE A 36 -5.39 1.55 -10.36
CA PHE A 36 -5.70 2.72 -9.55
C PHE A 36 -5.70 4.04 -10.31
N GLU A 37 -4.94 4.18 -11.39
CA GLU A 37 -5.05 5.32 -12.31
C GLU A 37 -6.48 5.40 -12.86
N GLN A 38 -7.00 4.28 -13.39
CA GLN A 38 -8.38 4.20 -13.89
C GLN A 38 -9.42 4.47 -12.81
N ALA A 39 -9.23 3.92 -11.61
CA ALA A 39 -10.16 4.12 -10.50
C ALA A 39 -10.19 5.58 -10.00
N VAL A 40 -9.03 6.21 -9.89
CA VAL A 40 -8.89 7.61 -9.48
C VAL A 40 -9.52 8.54 -10.52
N ASP A 41 -9.29 8.30 -11.81
CA ASP A 41 -9.86 9.12 -12.88
C ASP A 41 -11.38 8.95 -12.98
N ALA A 42 -11.87 7.72 -12.88
CA ALA A 42 -13.31 7.45 -12.86
C ALA A 42 -14.00 8.11 -11.67
N ALA A 43 -13.42 8.01 -10.47
CA ALA A 43 -13.97 8.63 -9.28
C ALA A 43 -13.91 10.16 -9.34
N ARG A 44 -12.86 10.74 -9.93
CA ARG A 44 -12.78 12.19 -10.19
C ARG A 44 -13.88 12.65 -11.14
N ALA A 45 -14.12 11.93 -12.23
CA ALA A 45 -15.18 12.24 -13.18
C ALA A 45 -16.57 12.12 -12.55
N LEU A 46 -16.79 11.11 -11.72
CA LEU A 46 -18.07 10.86 -11.05
C LEU A 46 -18.39 11.91 -9.98
N LEU A 47 -17.40 12.31 -9.17
CA LEU A 47 -17.60 13.16 -7.99
C LEU A 47 -17.45 14.66 -8.29
N GLY A 48 -16.88 15.03 -9.44
CA GLY A 48 -16.72 16.42 -9.87
C GLY A 48 -16.02 17.27 -8.80
N GLU A 49 -16.62 18.41 -8.46
CA GLU A 49 -16.08 19.35 -7.45
C GLU A 49 -15.87 18.72 -6.06
N GLN A 50 -16.63 17.67 -5.71
CA GLN A 50 -16.50 17.01 -4.41
C GLN A 50 -15.34 16.00 -4.35
N TRP A 51 -14.76 15.65 -5.50
CA TRP A 51 -13.72 14.63 -5.65
C TRP A 51 -12.61 14.76 -4.60
N LEU A 52 -11.98 15.94 -4.51
CA LEU A 52 -10.80 16.11 -3.67
C LEU A 52 -11.13 15.94 -2.18
N THR A 53 -12.30 16.43 -1.76
CA THR A 53 -12.79 16.28 -0.38
C THR A 53 -13.06 14.81 -0.07
N VAL A 54 -13.75 14.09 -0.96
CA VAL A 54 -14.06 12.66 -0.80
C VAL A 54 -12.79 11.81 -0.81
N TYR A 55 -11.86 12.08 -1.74
CA TYR A 55 -10.59 11.38 -1.82
C TYR A 55 -9.78 11.56 -0.53
N ARG A 56 -9.61 12.79 -0.05
CA ARG A 56 -8.89 13.08 1.21
C ARG A 56 -9.57 12.50 2.45
N GLY A 57 -10.90 12.44 2.45
CA GLY A 57 -11.69 11.84 3.53
C GLY A 57 -11.87 10.33 3.42
N SER A 58 -11.30 9.69 2.39
CA SER A 58 -11.41 8.24 2.19
C SER A 58 -10.65 7.49 3.29
N PRO A 59 -11.18 6.35 3.78
CA PRO A 59 -10.52 5.59 4.82
C PRO A 59 -9.25 4.91 4.28
N LEU A 60 -8.43 4.44 5.23
CA LEU A 60 -7.37 3.49 4.97
C LEU A 60 -7.99 2.09 4.85
N TRP A 61 -7.66 1.36 3.79
CA TRP A 61 -8.22 0.04 3.50
C TRP A 61 -7.17 -1.04 3.75
N ARG A 62 -7.53 -2.05 4.55
CA ARG A 62 -6.82 -3.33 4.62
C ARG A 62 -7.29 -4.21 3.47
N PHE A 63 -6.38 -4.97 2.86
CA PHE A 63 -6.74 -5.87 1.77
C PHE A 63 -5.97 -7.19 1.82
N VAL A 64 -6.58 -8.19 1.19
CA VAL A 64 -5.95 -9.44 0.77
C VAL A 64 -6.37 -9.70 -0.68
N LEU A 65 -5.39 -9.90 -1.56
CA LEU A 65 -5.59 -10.23 -2.97
C LEU A 65 -5.20 -11.68 -3.22
N ALA A 66 -6.08 -12.41 -3.90
CA ALA A 66 -5.82 -13.78 -4.33
C ALA A 66 -4.70 -13.86 -5.38
N PRO A 67 -4.06 -15.03 -5.54
CA PRO A 67 -3.19 -15.33 -6.67
C PRO A 67 -3.83 -14.94 -8.01
N GLY A 68 -3.06 -14.33 -8.89
CA GLY A 68 -3.50 -13.88 -10.21
C GLY A 68 -4.10 -12.47 -10.25
N ALA A 69 -4.42 -11.85 -9.11
CA ALA A 69 -5.00 -10.51 -9.09
C ALA A 69 -3.98 -9.41 -9.46
N CYS A 70 -2.76 -9.47 -8.90
CA CYS A 70 -1.65 -8.60 -9.28
C CYS A 70 -0.47 -9.38 -9.87
N THR A 71 -0.18 -10.54 -9.29
CA THR A 71 0.89 -11.45 -9.72
C THR A 71 0.44 -12.89 -9.46
N GLU A 72 1.25 -13.89 -9.79
CA GLU A 72 0.97 -15.29 -9.42
C GLU A 72 0.91 -15.52 -7.89
N SER A 73 1.60 -14.71 -7.08
CA SER A 73 1.48 -14.73 -5.62
C SER A 73 0.21 -14.04 -5.13
N ALA A 74 -0.36 -14.49 -4.01
CA ALA A 74 -1.26 -13.71 -3.19
C ALA A 74 -0.51 -12.54 -2.53
N TRP A 75 -1.23 -11.47 -2.21
CA TRP A 75 -0.71 -10.26 -1.59
C TRP A 75 -1.63 -9.78 -0.49
N ALA A 76 -1.06 -9.12 0.52
CA ALA A 76 -1.85 -8.38 1.49
C ALA A 76 -1.18 -7.08 1.84
N GLY A 77 -1.94 -6.16 2.40
CA GLY A 77 -1.42 -4.87 2.78
C GLY A 77 -2.49 -3.85 3.13
N VAL A 78 -2.08 -2.58 3.10
CA VAL A 78 -2.97 -1.44 3.25
C VAL A 78 -2.78 -0.46 2.11
N PHE A 79 -3.84 0.24 1.74
CA PHE A 79 -3.73 1.40 0.86
C PHE A 79 -4.71 2.50 1.26
N GLY A 80 -4.32 3.75 1.03
CA GLY A 80 -5.14 4.90 1.38
C GLY A 80 -4.83 6.11 0.51
N PRO A 81 -5.56 7.23 0.73
CA PRO A 81 -5.39 8.44 -0.04
C PRO A 81 -4.04 9.13 0.23
N SER A 82 -3.34 9.49 -0.85
CA SER A 82 -2.07 10.21 -0.79
C SER A 82 -1.96 11.29 -1.85
N LEU A 83 -1.12 12.30 -1.55
CA LEU A 83 -0.80 13.41 -2.42
C LEU A 83 0.72 13.55 -2.47
N ASP A 84 1.28 13.87 -3.63
CA ASP A 84 2.68 14.33 -3.68
C ASP A 84 2.83 15.77 -3.20
N ARG A 85 4.08 16.23 -3.18
CA ARG A 85 4.49 17.58 -2.79
C ARG A 85 3.76 18.70 -3.57
N VAL A 86 3.30 18.42 -4.80
CA VAL A 86 2.59 19.41 -5.62
C VAL A 86 1.07 19.21 -5.62
N GLY A 87 0.56 18.24 -4.85
CA GLY A 87 -0.87 18.02 -4.62
C GLY A 87 -1.55 17.05 -5.60
N ARG A 88 -0.80 16.32 -6.44
CA ARG A 88 -1.40 15.30 -7.33
C ARG A 88 -1.81 14.08 -6.50
N CYS A 89 -3.06 13.67 -6.66
CA CYS A 89 -3.68 12.58 -5.90
C CYS A 89 -3.38 11.23 -6.55
N PHE A 90 -2.79 10.32 -5.79
CA PHE A 90 -2.69 8.89 -6.13
C PHE A 90 -2.39 8.11 -4.84
N PRO A 91 -3.04 6.96 -4.60
CA PRO A 91 -2.94 6.27 -3.32
C PRO A 91 -1.53 5.77 -3.01
N MET A 92 -1.20 5.70 -1.72
CA MET A 92 -0.02 4.97 -1.24
C MET A 92 -0.46 3.56 -0.84
N VAL A 93 0.26 2.54 -1.32
CA VAL A 93 0.10 1.15 -0.92
C VAL A 93 1.35 0.67 -0.17
N ILE A 94 1.14 -0.05 0.93
CA ILE A 94 2.17 -0.82 1.65
C ILE A 94 1.73 -2.28 1.60
N ALA A 95 2.55 -3.17 1.05
CA ALA A 95 2.16 -4.54 0.77
C ALA A 95 3.30 -5.55 0.92
N ALA A 96 2.93 -6.82 1.15
CA ALA A 96 3.84 -7.95 1.18
C ALA A 96 3.22 -9.17 0.48
N PRO A 97 4.04 -10.04 -0.13
CA PRO A 97 3.55 -11.28 -0.72
C PRO A 97 3.21 -12.30 0.38
N LEU A 98 2.17 -13.10 0.14
CA LEU A 98 1.77 -14.23 0.99
C LEU A 98 2.19 -15.59 0.40
N GLY A 99 2.74 -15.60 -0.81
CA GLY A 99 2.95 -16.82 -1.59
C GLY A 99 1.67 -17.31 -2.26
N THR A 100 1.66 -18.57 -2.70
CA THR A 100 0.54 -19.18 -3.43
C THR A 100 -0.30 -20.11 -2.55
N ASP A 101 0.02 -20.24 -1.27
CA ASP A 101 -0.67 -21.13 -0.35
C ASP A 101 -1.96 -20.49 0.18
N ALA A 102 -3.08 -21.20 0.04
CA ALA A 102 -4.36 -20.77 0.59
C ALA A 102 -4.36 -20.79 2.14
N GLY A 103 -3.53 -21.66 2.76
CA GLY A 103 -3.34 -21.70 4.21
C GLY A 103 -2.81 -20.38 4.77
N ALA A 104 -1.79 -19.80 4.12
CA ALA A 104 -1.24 -18.49 4.47
C ALA A 104 -2.30 -17.37 4.47
N MET A 105 -3.18 -17.32 3.47
CA MET A 105 -4.26 -16.33 3.42
C MET A 105 -5.24 -16.49 4.60
N LEU A 106 -5.67 -17.72 4.88
CA LEU A 106 -6.57 -18.02 6.00
C LEU A 106 -5.92 -17.70 7.35
N GLN A 107 -4.64 -18.00 7.52
CA GLN A 107 -3.89 -17.66 8.72
C GLN A 107 -3.84 -16.14 8.93
N LEU A 108 -3.51 -15.37 7.89
CA LEU A 108 -3.50 -13.91 7.96
C LEU A 108 -4.88 -13.36 8.34
N LEU A 109 -5.95 -13.86 7.73
CA LEU A 109 -7.31 -13.40 8.04
C LEU A 109 -7.73 -13.69 9.49
N ARG A 110 -7.20 -14.75 10.10
CA ARG A 110 -7.52 -15.13 11.49
C ARG A 110 -6.68 -14.37 12.53
N SER A 111 -5.39 -14.19 12.26
CA SER A 111 -4.43 -13.74 13.27
C SER A 111 -3.66 -12.47 12.89
N GLY A 112 -3.82 -11.96 11.66
CA GLY A 112 -3.02 -10.87 11.11
C GLY A 112 -3.37 -9.46 11.58
N HIS A 113 -4.26 -9.29 12.56
CA HIS A 113 -4.74 -7.98 13.02
C HIS A 113 -3.59 -7.05 13.40
N GLY A 114 -2.65 -7.52 14.24
CA GLY A 114 -1.51 -6.71 14.69
C GLY A 114 -0.54 -6.34 13.55
N TRP A 115 -0.42 -7.18 12.53
CA TRP A 115 0.37 -6.86 11.34
C TRP A 115 -0.27 -5.71 10.55
N PHE A 116 -1.57 -5.78 10.29
CA PHE A 116 -2.29 -4.69 9.65
C PHE A 116 -2.25 -3.39 10.47
N ASP A 117 -2.40 -3.47 11.80
CA ASP A 117 -2.29 -2.30 12.68
C ASP A 117 -0.91 -1.62 12.53
N ALA A 118 0.16 -2.40 12.45
CA ALA A 118 1.51 -1.88 12.24
C ALA A 118 1.69 -1.22 10.84
N LEU A 119 1.09 -1.80 9.80
CA LEU A 119 1.08 -1.20 8.47
C LEU A 119 0.35 0.15 8.49
N GLU A 120 -0.81 0.22 9.14
CA GLU A 120 -1.60 1.46 9.21
C GLU A 120 -0.88 2.56 9.97
N GLN A 121 -0.25 2.24 11.09
CA GLN A 121 0.56 3.20 11.85
C GLN A 121 1.72 3.74 11.02
N THR A 122 2.41 2.87 10.27
CA THR A 122 3.51 3.27 9.39
C THR A 122 3.00 4.16 8.26
N TYR A 123 1.89 3.77 7.62
CA TYR A 123 1.21 4.58 6.61
C TYR A 123 0.91 5.99 7.15
N ILE A 124 0.22 6.10 8.30
CA ILE A 124 -0.16 7.39 8.89
C ILE A 124 1.08 8.25 9.17
N ALA A 125 2.16 7.64 9.69
CA ALA A 125 3.42 8.34 9.94
C ALA A 125 4.00 8.94 8.64
N GLY A 126 4.01 8.20 7.53
CA GLY A 126 4.50 8.69 6.23
C GLY A 126 3.65 9.81 5.63
N GLN A 127 2.33 9.79 5.90
CA GLN A 127 1.39 10.79 5.38
C GLN A 127 1.37 12.09 6.19
N THR A 128 1.82 12.05 7.45
CA THR A 128 1.67 13.18 8.37
C THR A 128 2.78 14.22 8.17
N GLY A 129 2.37 15.46 7.92
CA GLY A 129 3.20 16.65 8.12
C GLY A 129 4.28 16.93 7.06
N GLY A 130 4.32 16.23 5.92
CA GLY A 130 5.18 16.57 4.77
C GLY A 130 6.70 16.56 5.02
N ARG A 131 7.13 16.03 6.16
CA ARG A 131 8.51 16.13 6.69
C ARG A 131 9.25 14.81 6.74
N VAL A 132 8.57 13.67 6.61
CA VAL A 132 9.22 12.37 6.62
C VAL A 132 9.92 12.18 5.29
N ALA A 133 11.25 12.19 5.30
CA ALA A 133 12.03 11.90 4.10
C ALA A 133 11.77 10.47 3.61
N VAL A 134 11.86 10.26 2.30
CA VAL A 134 11.59 8.95 1.68
C VAL A 134 12.42 7.85 2.33
N ASP A 135 13.70 8.09 2.63
CA ASP A 135 14.59 7.08 3.24
C ASP A 135 14.22 6.75 4.69
N VAL A 136 13.63 7.70 5.42
CA VAL A 136 13.14 7.45 6.79
C VAL A 136 11.89 6.57 6.74
N PHE A 137 10.95 6.90 5.86
CA PHE A 137 9.77 6.06 5.62
C PHE A 137 10.17 4.67 5.10
N ASP A 138 11.17 4.61 4.23
CA ASP A 138 11.73 3.38 3.70
C ASP A 138 12.27 2.46 4.81
N ALA A 139 13.05 3.03 5.74
CA ALA A 139 13.56 2.31 6.90
C ALA A 139 12.43 1.82 7.83
N GLN A 140 11.39 2.61 8.04
CA GLN A 140 10.21 2.20 8.82
C GLN A 140 9.50 1.02 8.17
N VAL A 141 9.25 1.08 6.86
CA VAL A 141 8.61 -0.03 6.14
C VAL A 141 9.49 -1.27 6.13
N ALA A 142 10.81 -1.13 5.97
CA ALA A 142 11.75 -2.25 5.99
C ALA A 142 11.84 -2.95 7.36
N ALA A 143 11.51 -2.26 8.45
CA ALA A 143 11.50 -2.81 9.80
C ALA A 143 10.19 -3.55 10.15
N LEU A 144 9.17 -3.48 9.29
CA LEU A 144 7.91 -4.18 9.51
C LEU A 144 8.10 -5.70 9.38
N PRO A 145 7.47 -6.51 10.26
CA PRO A 145 7.50 -7.95 10.13
C PRO A 145 6.77 -8.41 8.86
N GLY A 146 7.09 -9.61 8.39
CA GLY A 146 6.30 -10.25 7.35
C GLY A 146 4.87 -10.58 7.84
N PRO A 147 3.92 -10.74 6.91
CA PRO A 147 2.51 -10.97 7.23
C PRO A 147 2.24 -12.24 8.05
N LEU A 148 3.14 -13.23 7.96
CA LEU A 148 3.03 -14.52 8.65
C LEU A 148 3.99 -14.64 9.84
N ASP A 149 4.87 -13.65 10.04
CA ASP A 149 5.85 -13.64 11.14
C ASP A 149 5.23 -13.15 12.46
N SER A 150 4.04 -12.55 12.38
CA SER A 150 3.29 -11.99 13.51
C SER A 150 2.18 -12.91 14.05
N ALA A 151 2.10 -14.15 13.54
CA ALA A 151 1.04 -15.11 13.83
C ALA A 151 1.39 -16.13 14.91
#